data_AF-A0A0D2ZR09-F1
#
_entry.id   AF-A0A0D2ZR09-F1
#
_cell.length_a   1.000
_cell.length_b   1.000
_cell.length_c   1.000
_cell.angle_alpha   90.00
_cell.angle_beta   90.00
_cell.angle_gamma   90.00
#
_symmetry.space_group_name_H-M   'P 1'
#
loop_
_entity.id
_entity.type
_entity.pdbx_description
1 polymer ?
#
loop_
_entity_poly.entity_id
_entity_poly.type
_entity_poly.pdbx_seq_one_letter_code
_entity_poly.pdbx_strand_id
1 'polypeptide(L)' 'MCRINLDNQKPGSCQNKPACLSACKKRVEGSAIQEINARCSIGKKCACYAPCPK' A
#
# COMPACT_ATOMS: atom_id res chain seq x y z
N MET A 1 -5.46 -0.12 12.02
CA MET A 1 -5.22 -0.18 10.56
C MET A 1 -4.75 -1.58 10.21
N CYS A 2 -5.26 -2.14 9.13
CA CYS A 2 -4.89 -3.46 8.63
C CYS A 2 -3.89 -3.33 7.49
N ARG A 3 -2.87 -4.20 7.49
CA ARG A 3 -1.85 -4.24 6.45
C ARG A 3 -2.42 -4.92 5.21
N ILE A 4 -2.38 -4.21 4.09
CA ILE A 4 -2.68 -4.75 2.76
C ILE A 4 -1.34 -4.89 2.04
N ASN A 5 -1.00 -6.10 1.64
CA ASN A 5 0.15 -6.34 0.79
C ASN A 5 -0.27 -6.13 -0.67
N LEU A 6 0.55 -5.42 -1.44
CA LEU A 6 0.43 -5.45 -2.90
C LEU A 6 1.16 -6.70 -3.38
N ASP A 7 0.48 -7.54 -4.14
CA ASP A 7 1.06 -8.67 -4.87
C ASP A 7 2.01 -8.18 -5.97
N ASN A 8 2.96 -9.02 -6.38
CA ASN A 8 3.90 -8.76 -7.48
C ASN A 8 4.78 -7.51 -7.36
N GLN A 9 5.07 -7.08 -6.13
CA GLN A 9 6.04 -6.00 -5.93
C GLN A 9 7.45 -6.46 -6.29
N LYS A 10 8.07 -5.77 -7.25
CA LYS A 10 9.48 -5.96 -7.52
C LYS A 10 10.29 -5.51 -6.30
N PRO A 11 11.29 -6.29 -5.84
CA PRO A 11 12.21 -5.83 -4.82
C PRO A 11 12.87 -4.52 -5.30
N GLY A 12 12.85 -3.49 -4.45
CA GLY A 12 13.31 -2.15 -4.83
C GLY A 12 12.22 -1.17 -5.26
N SER A 13 10.96 -1.60 -5.46
CA SER A 13 9.87 -0.70 -5.88
C SER A 13 9.58 0.44 -4.89
N CYS A 14 9.85 0.25 -3.61
CA CYS A 14 9.67 1.30 -2.61
C CYS A 14 10.95 2.14 -2.44
N GLN A 15 11.30 2.91 -3.47
CA GLN A 15 12.24 4.04 -3.38
C GLN A 15 11.52 5.36 -3.10
N ASN A 16 10.28 5.50 -3.58
CA ASN A 16 9.45 6.68 -3.41
C ASN A 16 8.13 6.34 -2.71
N LYS A 17 7.93 6.91 -1.50
CA LYS A 17 6.66 6.88 -0.77
C LYS A 17 5.44 7.25 -1.64
N PRO A 18 5.47 8.28 -2.51
CA PRO A 18 4.29 8.63 -3.32
C PRO A 18 3.93 7.57 -4.37
N ALA A 19 4.90 6.88 -4.98
CA ALA A 19 4.62 5.79 -5.91
C ALA A 19 3.96 4.60 -5.21
N CYS A 20 4.47 4.26 -4.01
CA CYS A 20 3.88 3.25 -3.13
C CYS A 20 2.44 3.62 -2.73
N LEU A 21 2.19 4.88 -2.34
CA LEU A 21 0.84 5.36 -2.01
C LEU A 21 -0.11 5.32 -3.20
N SER A 22 0.34 5.70 -4.39
CA SER A 22 -0.46 5.63 -5.61
C SER A 22 -0.86 4.18 -5.94
N ALA A 23 0.08 3.24 -5.83
CA ALA A 23 -0.21 1.81 -6.02
C ALA A 23 -1.20 1.27 -4.96
N CYS A 24 -1.06 1.69 -3.71
CA CYS A 24 -2.01 1.35 -2.64
C CYS A 24 -3.42 1.87 -2.97
N LYS A 25 -3.54 3.15 -3.35
CA LYS A 25 -4.82 3.76 -3.77
C LYS A 25 -5.45 3.01 -4.92
N LYS A 26 -4.67 2.67 -5.95
CA LYS A 26 -5.16 1.90 -7.11
C LYS A 26 -5.64 0.50 -6.74
N ARG A 27 -5.03 -0.15 -5.75
CA ARG A 27 -5.47 -1.49 -5.28
C ARG A 27 -6.83 -1.46 -4.59
N VAL A 28 -7.12 -0.38 -3.88
CA VAL A 28 -8.39 -0.17 -3.18
C VAL A 28 -9.37 0.70 -3.97
N GLU A 29 -9.00 1.11 -5.19
CA GLU A 29 -9.88 1.81 -6.12
C GLU A 29 -11.07 0.88 -6.45
N GLY A 30 -12.28 1.33 -6.11
CA GLY A 30 -13.51 0.50 -6.17
C GLY A 30 -13.87 -0.23 -4.87
N SER A 31 -13.05 -0.13 -3.81
CA SER A 31 -13.42 -0.56 -2.46
C SER A 31 -14.01 0.61 -1.65
N ALA A 32 -14.75 0.31 -0.58
CA ALA A 32 -15.27 1.32 0.36
C ALA A 32 -14.19 1.99 1.25
N ILE A 33 -12.90 1.80 0.92
CA ILE A 33 -11.77 2.27 1.70
C ILE A 33 -11.45 3.71 1.28
N GLN A 34 -11.83 4.68 2.11
CA GLN A 34 -11.60 6.10 1.83
C GLN A 34 -10.20 6.58 2.26
N GLU A 35 -9.64 5.96 3.31
CA GLU A 35 -8.32 6.31 3.83
C GLU A 35 -7.34 5.16 3.62
N ILE A 36 -6.24 5.45 2.92
CA ILE A 36 -5.14 4.51 2.76
C ILE A 36 -3.80 5.20 2.96
N ASN A 37 -2.97 4.57 3.78
CA ASN A 37 -1.60 4.94 4.03
C ASN A 37 -0.65 3.96 3.39
N ALA A 38 0.59 4.40 3.19
CA ALA A 38 1.62 3.61 2.54
C ALA A 38 2.96 3.81 3.25
N ARG A 39 3.69 2.72 3.47
CA ARG A 39 5.01 2.71 4.12
C ARG A 39 5.96 1.81 3.35
N CYS A 40 7.19 2.28 3.13
CA CYS A 40 8.27 1.41 2.68
C CYS A 40 8.80 0.60 3.85
N SER A 41 8.65 -0.72 3.78
CA SER A 41 9.19 -1.67 4.76
C SER A 41 10.62 -2.10 4.40
N ILE A 42 11.29 -2.73 5.36
CA ILE A 42 12.61 -3.34 5.21
C ILE A 42 12.61 -4.26 3.98
N GLY A 43 13.61 -4.11 3.10
CA GLY A 43 13.66 -4.77 1.78
C GLY A 43 13.03 -3.97 0.62
N LYS A 44 12.74 -2.67 0.83
CA LYS A 44 12.14 -1.77 -0.18
C LYS A 44 10.81 -2.29 -0.75
N LYS A 45 10.04 -2.99 0.09
CA LYS A 45 8.66 -3.42 -0.24
C LYS A 45 7.67 -2.39 0.28
N CYS A 46 6.72 -1.99 -0.55
CA CYS A 46 5.58 -1.15 -0.20
C CYS A 46 4.60 -1.95 0.66
N ALA A 47 4.18 -1.36 1.77
CA ALA A 47 3.11 -1.87 2.63
C ALA A 47 2.01 -0.84 2.69
N CYS A 48 0.78 -1.24 2.34
CA CYS A 48 -0.40 -0.40 2.40
C CYS A 48 -1.13 -0.62 3.73
N TYR A 49 -1.76 0.42 4.25
CA TYR A 49 -2.51 0.38 5.50
C TYR A 49 -3.86 1.04 5.31
N ALA A 50 -4.92 0.30 5.55
CA ALA A 50 -6.29 0.79 5.49
C ALA A 50 -6.96 0.63 6.86
N PRO A 51 -8.10 1.28 7.13
CA PRO A 51 -9.02 0.86 8.19
C PRO A 51 -9.29 -0.64 8.08
N CYS A 52 -9.22 -1.36 9.21
CA CYS A 52 -9.65 -2.75 9.21
C CYS A 52 -11.17 -2.77 8.96
N PRO A 53 -11.70 -3.71 8.16
CA PRO A 53 -13.12 -3.98 8.18
C PRO A 53 -13.54 -4.29 9.62
N LYS A 54 -14.68 -3.77 10.04
CA LYS A 54 -15.28 -4.09 11.35
C LYS A 54 -15.82 -5.50 11.37
#